data_AF-A0ABD0J3L8-F1
#
_entry.id   AF-A0ABD0J3L8-F1
#
_cell.length_a   1.000
_cell.length_b   1.000
_cell.length_c   1.000
_cell.angle_alpha   90.00
_cell.angle_beta   90.00
_cell.angle_gamma   90.00
#
_symmetry.space_group_name_H-M   'P 1'
#
loop_
_entity.id
_entity.type
_entity.pdbx_description
1 polymer ?
#
loop_
_entity_poly.entity_id
_entity_poly.type
_entity_poly.pdbx_seq_one_letter_code
_entity_poly.pdbx_strand_id
1 'polypeptide(L)'
;TSDFVSDEENLRTALFTGYTPAVRPQQTTEVTILQIPLSLNKLDIGEQLMSMSTLSAMVWFDQRLTWDPTVNGGIQFITVDTDKVWTPSVVVENAVEKVGTVGGKSNDGTPLRIAHFGLIFWYPPMEMSTSCEMRIAKETDLVYYSANGEWDMQGTWSDTGYFTDGTQFFKRLNFYFTFRRKWQFYGQNLVLPIVLTSILMCAVFALPIESGEKMGFSLTVLLSYVVFLTWVTDNLPAVSTDVSVLQVYLAIVLGLGVLATLLTT
;
A
#
# COMPACT_ATOMS: atom_id res chain seq x y z
N THR A 1 22.56 42.99 3.95
CA THR A 1 22.34 41.53 3.84
C THR A 1 22.68 40.79 5.12
N SER A 2 22.98 41.50 6.23
CA SER A 2 23.30 40.94 7.56
C SER A 2 22.11 40.69 8.48
N ASP A 3 20.93 41.24 8.17
CA ASP A 3 19.88 41.41 9.20
C ASP A 3 18.92 40.22 9.30
N PHE A 4 18.71 39.47 8.21
CA PHE A 4 17.75 38.36 8.19
C PHE A 4 18.17 37.18 9.09
N VAL A 5 19.46 36.85 9.13
CA VAL A 5 19.97 35.72 9.94
C VAL A 5 19.87 36.04 11.43
N SER A 6 20.21 37.26 11.83
CA SER A 6 20.04 37.72 13.21
C SER A 6 18.57 37.79 13.62
N ASP A 7 17.68 38.20 12.72
CA ASP A 7 16.24 38.28 13.00
C ASP A 7 15.63 36.89 13.21
N GLU A 8 16.03 35.90 12.41
CA GLU A 8 15.58 34.51 12.60
C GLU A 8 16.14 33.90 13.89
N GLU A 9 17.42 34.13 14.22
CA GLU A 9 18.03 33.62 15.45
C GLU A 9 17.37 34.20 16.71
N ASN A 10 17.07 35.50 16.69
CA ASN A 10 16.34 36.18 17.76
C ASN A 10 14.91 35.62 17.89
N LEU A 11 14.20 35.41 16.76
CA LEU A 11 12.88 34.80 16.74
C LEU A 11 12.91 33.39 17.33
N ARG A 12 13.85 32.55 16.92
CA ARG A 12 14.00 31.17 17.43
C ARG A 12 14.27 31.17 18.93
N THR A 13 15.14 32.05 19.40
CA THR A 13 15.42 32.20 20.84
C THR A 13 14.16 32.61 21.60
N ALA A 14 13.41 33.58 21.09
CA ALA A 14 12.17 34.05 21.72
C ALA A 14 11.08 32.96 21.77
N LEU A 15 10.90 32.19 20.69
CA LEU A 15 9.88 31.14 20.60
C LEU A 15 10.20 29.92 21.47
N PHE A 16 11.46 29.51 21.55
CA PHE A 16 11.85 28.27 22.23
C PHE A 16 12.28 28.46 23.69
N THR A 17 12.45 29.70 24.15
CA THR A 17 12.73 29.96 25.58
C THR A 17 11.50 29.62 26.43
N GLY A 18 11.60 28.56 27.23
CA GLY A 18 10.50 28.07 28.08
C GLY A 18 9.49 27.16 27.36
N TYR A 19 9.70 26.87 26.07
CA TYR A 19 8.88 25.89 25.36
C TYR A 19 9.28 24.46 25.75
N THR A 20 8.30 23.64 26.10
CA THR A 20 8.52 22.22 26.45
C THR A 20 7.84 21.31 25.42
N PRO A 21 8.60 20.58 24.57
CA PRO A 21 8.05 19.72 23.52
C PRO A 21 7.20 18.56 24.04
N ALA A 22 7.41 18.11 25.27
CA ALA A 22 6.63 17.04 25.88
C ALA A 22 5.20 17.46 26.24
N VAL A 23 4.89 18.76 26.25
CA VAL A 23 3.59 19.29 26.68
C VAL A 23 2.74 19.63 25.47
N ARG A 24 1.56 19.01 25.40
CA ARG A 24 0.56 19.26 24.35
C ARG A 24 0.15 20.75 24.29
N PRO A 25 -0.11 21.31 23.10
CA PRO A 25 -0.47 22.72 22.93
C PRO A 25 -1.74 23.14 23.65
N GLN A 26 -2.76 22.29 23.64
CA GLN A 26 -4.10 22.56 24.18
C GLN A 26 -4.69 21.32 24.84
N GLN A 27 -5.79 21.48 25.58
CA GLN A 27 -6.51 20.34 26.19
C GLN A 27 -7.03 19.35 25.14
N THR A 28 -7.47 19.87 23.99
CA THR A 28 -7.88 19.09 22.82
C THR A 28 -7.17 19.68 21.60
N THR A 29 -6.17 18.97 21.08
CA THR A 29 -5.47 19.37 19.86
C THR A 29 -6.11 18.68 18.67
N GLU A 30 -6.63 19.46 17.73
CA GLU A 30 -7.10 18.92 16.45
C GLU A 30 -5.91 18.74 15.51
N VAL A 31 -5.79 17.53 14.97
CA VAL A 31 -4.73 17.16 14.03
C VAL A 31 -5.40 16.67 12.76
N THR A 32 -5.12 17.37 11.65
CA THR A 32 -5.53 16.93 10.32
C THR A 32 -4.45 16.03 9.77
N ILE A 33 -4.83 14.82 9.33
CA ILE A 33 -3.91 13.83 8.77
C ILE A 33 -4.43 13.44 7.39
N LEU A 34 -3.60 13.60 6.38
CA LEU A 34 -3.84 13.15 5.02
C LEU A 34 -2.75 12.15 4.62
N GLN A 35 -3.14 10.96 4.18
CA GLN A 35 -2.22 9.97 3.65
C GLN A 35 -2.20 10.05 2.12
N ILE A 36 -1.03 10.38 1.57
CA ILE A 36 -0.83 10.50 0.14
C ILE A 36 -0.03 9.28 -0.31
N PRO A 37 -0.61 8.36 -1.11
CA PRO A 37 0.15 7.24 -1.63
C PRO A 37 1.14 7.69 -2.70
N LEU A 38 2.38 7.23 -2.60
CA LEU A 38 3.44 7.53 -3.58
C LEU A 38 3.70 6.34 -4.51
N SER A 39 3.89 5.14 -3.96
CA SER A 39 4.16 3.93 -4.73
C SER A 39 3.71 2.67 -3.99
N LEU A 40 3.16 1.70 -4.71
CA LEU A 40 2.94 0.35 -4.18
C LEU A 40 4.23 -0.46 -4.34
N ASN A 41 4.85 -0.87 -3.23
CA ASN A 41 6.14 -1.55 -3.22
C ASN A 41 5.96 -3.07 -3.39
N LYS A 42 5.13 -3.69 -2.55
CA LYS A 42 4.82 -5.13 -2.59
C LYS A 42 3.34 -5.35 -2.25
N LEU A 43 2.65 -6.21 -2.98
CA LEU A 43 1.32 -6.70 -2.60
C LEU A 43 1.30 -8.22 -2.69
N ASP A 44 1.36 -8.86 -1.52
CA ASP A 44 1.33 -10.30 -1.38
C ASP A 44 -0.07 -10.75 -0.93
N ILE A 45 -0.79 -11.36 -1.85
CA ILE A 45 -2.15 -11.82 -1.58
C ILE A 45 -2.13 -13.07 -0.68
N GLY A 46 -1.07 -13.89 -0.74
CA GLY A 46 -0.95 -15.12 0.02
C GLY A 46 -0.63 -14.86 1.48
N GLU A 47 0.27 -13.91 1.73
CA GLU A 47 0.63 -13.46 3.08
C GLU A 47 -0.30 -12.36 3.62
N GLN A 48 -1.29 -11.92 2.83
CA GLN A 48 -2.17 -10.78 3.14
C GLN A 48 -1.39 -9.50 3.52
N LEU A 49 -0.25 -9.29 2.86
CA LEU A 49 0.70 -8.23 3.17
C LEU A 49 0.72 -7.19 2.07
N MET A 50 0.55 -5.93 2.44
CA MET A 50 0.75 -4.79 1.55
C MET A 50 1.86 -3.90 2.09
N SER A 51 2.89 -3.67 1.28
CA SER A 51 3.92 -2.64 1.50
C SER A 51 3.75 -1.49 0.52
N MET A 52 3.65 -0.27 1.05
CA MET A 52 3.42 0.94 0.26
C MET A 52 4.23 2.12 0.82
N SER A 53 4.84 2.89 -0.08
CA SER A 53 5.45 4.17 0.25
C SER A 53 4.37 5.26 0.24
N THR A 54 4.27 5.99 1.35
CA THR A 54 3.26 7.02 1.56
C THR A 54 3.90 8.30 2.11
N LEU A 55 3.31 9.45 1.80
CA LEU A 55 3.61 10.72 2.44
C LEU A 55 2.48 11.06 3.40
N SER A 56 2.79 11.11 4.69
CA SER A 56 1.82 11.51 5.71
C SER A 56 1.86 13.02 5.86
N ALA A 57 0.84 13.73 5.38
CA ALA A 57 0.69 15.16 5.59
C ALA A 57 -0.08 15.42 6.89
N MET A 58 0.59 16.00 7.88
CA MET A 58 0.02 16.36 9.18
C MET A 58 -0.01 17.87 9.36
N VAL A 59 -1.15 18.37 9.81
CA VAL A 59 -1.34 19.79 10.10
C VAL A 59 -2.03 19.94 11.45
N TRP A 60 -1.42 20.74 12.33
CA TRP A 60 -2.02 21.10 13.62
C TRP A 60 -1.65 22.53 13.99
N PHE A 61 -2.33 23.06 15.01
CA PHE A 61 -2.14 24.41 15.51
C PHE A 61 -1.47 24.40 16.89
N ASP A 62 -0.43 25.21 17.08
CA ASP A 62 0.16 25.51 18.40
C ASP A 62 0.23 27.03 18.59
N GLN A 63 -0.63 27.55 19.47
CA GLN A 63 -0.70 28.97 19.78
C GLN A 63 0.61 29.51 20.41
N ARG A 64 1.43 28.66 21.02
CA ARG A 64 2.71 29.09 21.63
C ARG A 64 3.77 29.42 20.57
N LEU A 65 3.56 28.97 19.34
CA LEU A 65 4.50 29.13 18.22
C LEU A 65 3.99 30.17 17.22
N THR A 66 3.35 31.24 17.72
CA THR A 66 2.87 32.39 16.93
C THR A 66 3.80 33.58 17.09
N TRP A 67 4.03 34.34 16.02
CA TRP A 67 4.75 35.61 16.06
C TRP A 67 4.19 36.60 15.04
N ASP A 68 4.56 37.87 15.19
CA ASP A 68 4.19 38.94 14.26
C ASP A 68 5.29 39.14 13.20
N PRO A 69 5.02 38.87 11.91
CA PRO A 69 6.01 39.08 10.84
C PRO A 69 6.50 40.53 10.75
N THR A 70 5.70 41.51 11.17
CA THR A 70 6.07 42.94 11.03
C THR A 70 7.22 43.35 11.94
N VAL A 71 7.35 42.69 13.10
CA VAL A 71 8.40 42.96 14.10
C VAL A 71 9.62 42.06 13.88
N ASN A 72 9.43 40.89 13.29
CA ASN A 72 10.46 39.86 13.14
C ASN A 72 10.99 39.77 11.70
N GLY A 73 11.33 40.90 11.09
CA GLY A 73 12.02 40.93 9.79
C GLY A 73 11.20 40.40 8.60
N GLY A 74 9.87 40.35 8.71
CA GLY A 74 8.98 39.82 7.66
C GLY A 74 8.92 38.29 7.58
N ILE A 75 9.48 37.57 8.57
CA ILE A 75 9.53 36.10 8.55
C ILE A 75 8.11 35.52 8.67
N GLN A 76 7.67 34.80 7.64
CA GLN A 76 6.35 34.16 7.62
C GLN A 76 6.41 32.67 8.01
N PHE A 77 7.56 32.03 7.81
CA PHE A 77 7.75 30.61 8.07
C PHE A 77 9.14 30.35 8.64
N ILE A 78 9.21 29.39 9.55
CA ILE A 78 10.48 28.82 10.04
C ILE A 78 10.46 27.31 9.89
N THR A 79 11.63 26.74 9.66
CA THR A 79 11.85 25.29 9.57
C THR A 79 12.54 24.82 10.84
N VAL A 80 11.98 23.80 11.50
CA VAL A 80 12.43 23.33 12.82
C VAL A 80 12.44 21.81 12.83
N ASP A 81 13.39 21.25 13.56
CA ASP A 81 13.47 19.81 13.80
C ASP A 81 12.31 19.34 14.68
N THR A 82 11.89 18.08 14.51
CA THR A 82 10.73 17.51 15.20
C THR A 82 10.95 17.31 16.70
N ASP A 83 12.19 17.28 17.18
CA ASP A 83 12.54 17.11 18.59
C ASP A 83 12.35 18.38 19.43
N LYS A 84 12.30 19.54 18.79
CA LYS A 84 12.15 20.86 19.43
C LYS A 84 10.70 21.29 19.61
N VAL A 85 9.75 20.57 19.02
CA VAL A 85 8.33 20.92 18.98
C VAL A 85 7.50 19.72 19.39
N TRP A 86 6.35 19.95 20.03
CA TRP A 86 5.39 18.88 20.29
C TRP A 86 4.87 18.30 18.98
N THR A 87 4.94 16.98 18.83
CA THR A 87 4.38 16.23 17.70
C THR A 87 3.28 15.28 18.18
N PRO A 88 2.20 15.10 17.39
CA PRO A 88 1.20 14.09 17.69
C PRO A 88 1.79 12.69 17.53
N SER A 89 1.41 11.76 18.41
CA SER A 89 1.75 10.34 18.27
C SER A 89 0.66 9.63 17.49
N VAL A 90 0.97 9.20 16.27
CA VAL A 90 0.06 8.46 15.39
C VAL A 90 0.62 7.05 15.18
N VAL A 91 -0.23 6.04 15.32
CA VAL A 91 0.16 4.62 15.21
C VAL A 91 -0.67 3.96 14.13
N VAL A 92 -0.02 3.14 13.31
CA VAL A 92 -0.69 2.28 12.32
C VAL A 92 -1.08 0.99 13.03
N GLU A 93 -2.37 0.79 13.31
CA GLU A 93 -2.86 -0.33 14.10
C GLU A 93 -2.66 -1.70 13.42
N ASN A 94 -2.80 -1.76 12.09
CA ASN A 94 -2.69 -2.98 11.29
C ASN A 94 -1.28 -3.17 10.69
N ALA A 95 -0.25 -2.61 11.31
CA ALA A 95 1.12 -2.78 10.86
C ALA A 95 1.61 -4.22 11.11
N VAL A 96 2.16 -4.87 10.07
CA VAL A 96 2.71 -6.24 10.15
C VAL A 96 4.16 -6.20 10.62
N GLU A 97 4.93 -5.24 10.11
CA GLU A 97 6.26 -4.93 10.62
C GLU A 97 6.17 -3.78 11.63
N LYS A 98 7.19 -3.61 12.47
CA LYS A 98 7.27 -2.44 13.35
C LYS A 98 7.43 -1.18 12.50
N VAL A 99 6.31 -0.63 12.04
CA VAL A 99 6.23 0.74 11.56
C VAL A 99 6.47 1.61 12.78
N GLY A 100 7.56 2.40 12.76
CA GLY A 100 7.79 3.39 13.81
C GLY A 100 6.54 4.23 14.02
N THR A 101 6.26 4.64 15.25
CA THR A 101 5.12 5.55 15.50
C THR A 101 5.31 6.80 14.66
N VAL A 102 4.34 7.18 13.84
CA VAL A 102 4.37 8.41 13.04
C VAL A 102 4.30 9.56 14.04
N GLY A 103 5.42 10.23 14.26
CA GLY A 103 5.58 11.28 15.27
C GLY A 103 6.37 10.86 16.50
N GLY A 104 6.75 9.59 16.62
CA GLY A 104 7.80 9.17 17.55
C GLY A 104 9.18 9.49 16.98
N LYS A 105 10.18 9.50 17.86
CA LYS A 105 11.59 9.84 17.58
C LYS A 105 12.27 8.93 16.53
N SER A 106 11.54 8.01 15.88
CA SER A 106 12.04 6.99 14.98
C SER A 106 11.85 7.28 13.48
N ASN A 107 11.29 8.43 13.07
CA ASN A 107 11.21 8.79 11.64
C ASN A 107 12.12 10.00 11.33
N ASP A 108 13.38 9.69 10.99
CA ASP A 108 14.23 10.31 9.95
C ASP A 108 14.49 11.84 9.92
N GLY A 109 14.20 12.59 10.98
CA GLY A 109 14.65 13.99 11.06
C GLY A 109 14.07 14.91 9.97
N THR A 110 12.93 14.53 9.38
CA THR A 110 12.23 15.40 8.43
C THR A 110 11.77 16.65 9.17
N PRO A 111 12.30 17.84 8.83
CA PRO A 111 11.97 19.04 9.56
C PRO A 111 10.51 19.44 9.29
N LEU A 112 9.89 20.03 10.30
CA LEU A 112 8.56 20.62 10.19
C LEU A 112 8.66 22.11 9.84
N ARG A 113 7.58 22.63 9.24
CA ARG A 113 7.46 24.03 8.88
C ARG A 113 6.38 24.67 9.73
N ILE A 114 6.73 25.76 10.42
CA ILE A 114 5.81 26.52 11.26
C ILE A 114 5.50 27.82 10.54
N ALA A 115 4.23 28.18 10.45
CA ALA A 115 3.79 29.47 9.96
C ALA A 115 3.64 30.48 11.11
N HIS A 116 3.79 31.78 10.81
CA HIS A 116 3.77 32.85 11.82
C HIS A 116 2.49 32.88 12.66
N PHE A 117 1.38 32.41 12.10
CA PHE A 117 0.10 32.31 12.78
C PHE A 117 -0.10 30.99 13.51
N GLY A 118 0.97 30.21 13.76
CA GLY A 118 0.99 29.03 14.65
C GLY A 118 0.54 27.71 14.02
N LEU A 119 0.26 27.66 12.72
CA LEU A 119 0.05 26.38 12.03
C LEU A 119 1.37 25.68 11.76
N ILE A 120 1.39 24.37 12.04
CA ILE A 120 2.53 23.50 11.84
C ILE A 120 2.20 22.50 10.75
N PHE A 121 3.10 22.37 9.79
CA PHE A 121 3.02 21.45 8.68
C PHE A 121 4.16 20.44 8.77
N TRP A 122 3.82 19.17 8.73
CA TRP A 122 4.80 18.09 8.78
C TRP A 122 4.46 17.01 7.74
N TYR A 123 5.44 16.66 6.90
CA TYR A 123 5.26 15.77 5.76
C TYR A 123 6.28 14.61 5.76
N PRO A 124 6.31 13.75 6.80
CA PRO A 124 7.24 12.63 6.83
C PRO A 124 6.89 11.60 5.74
N PRO A 125 7.87 11.15 4.94
CA PRO A 125 7.72 9.95 4.14
C PRO A 125 7.72 8.71 5.05
N MET A 126 6.92 7.71 4.71
CA MET A 126 6.86 6.47 5.47
C MET A 126 6.58 5.27 4.58
N GLU A 127 7.31 4.18 4.85
CA GLU A 127 7.00 2.86 4.34
C GLU A 127 6.03 2.15 5.29
N MET A 128 4.84 1.84 4.80
CA MET A 128 3.80 1.16 5.55
C MET A 128 3.71 -0.30 5.10
N SER A 129 4.06 -1.22 6.00
CA SER A 129 3.79 -2.66 5.86
C SER A 129 2.54 -3.02 6.66
N THR A 130 1.41 -3.26 5.99
CA THR A 130 0.10 -3.45 6.63
C THR A 130 -0.56 -4.77 6.24
N SER A 131 -1.36 -5.32 7.16
CA SER A 131 -2.28 -6.41 6.86
C SER A 131 -3.58 -5.81 6.36
N CYS A 132 -4.07 -6.30 5.21
CA CYS A 132 -5.26 -5.76 4.58
C CYS A 132 -6.15 -6.88 4.04
N GLU A 133 -7.44 -6.82 4.35
CA GLU A 133 -8.46 -7.64 3.71
C GLU A 133 -8.94 -6.96 2.42
N MET A 134 -8.90 -7.68 1.30
CA MET A 134 -9.26 -7.15 -0.01
C MET A 134 -10.76 -6.85 -0.12
N ARG A 135 -11.13 -5.62 -0.46
CA ARG A 135 -12.52 -5.22 -0.74
C ARG A 135 -12.60 -4.40 -2.04
N ILE A 136 -13.71 -4.53 -2.76
CA ILE A 136 -14.00 -3.78 -4.00
C ILE A 136 -14.38 -2.34 -3.63
N ALA A 137 -13.75 -1.35 -4.27
CA ALA A 137 -13.98 0.07 -3.97
C ALA A 137 -13.99 0.96 -5.22
N LYS A 138 -14.40 2.22 -5.04
CA LYS A 138 -14.71 3.22 -6.09
C LYS A 138 -13.53 4.16 -6.39
N GLU A 139 -13.56 4.73 -7.60
CA GLU A 139 -12.46 5.46 -8.26
C GLU A 139 -12.35 6.94 -7.83
N THR A 140 -11.12 7.48 -7.68
CA THR A 140 -10.79 8.90 -7.42
C THR A 140 -9.42 9.30 -8.00
N ASP A 141 -9.24 10.57 -8.34
CA ASP A 141 -8.04 11.11 -9.01
C ASP A 141 -6.78 11.11 -8.13
N LEU A 142 -5.64 10.70 -8.73
CA LEU A 142 -4.36 10.53 -8.05
C LEU A 142 -3.26 11.32 -8.78
N VAL A 143 -2.94 12.51 -8.26
CA VAL A 143 -1.98 13.43 -8.87
C VAL A 143 -0.52 13.08 -8.53
N TYR A 144 -0.28 12.42 -7.39
CA TYR A 144 1.08 12.17 -6.86
C TYR A 144 1.51 10.70 -6.92
N TYR A 145 0.69 9.80 -7.47
CA TYR A 145 0.97 8.37 -7.49
C TYR A 145 1.88 8.00 -8.66
N SER A 146 2.96 7.30 -8.36
CA SER A 146 3.79 6.64 -9.37
C SER A 146 3.16 5.31 -9.79
N ALA A 147 2.83 5.18 -11.07
CA ALA A 147 2.18 3.98 -11.59
C ALA A 147 3.09 2.76 -11.46
N ASN A 148 2.54 1.66 -10.93
CA ASN A 148 3.21 0.37 -10.89
C ASN A 148 2.98 -0.39 -12.22
N GLY A 149 3.96 -1.22 -12.63
CA GLY A 149 3.89 -2.08 -13.80
C GLY A 149 2.88 -3.23 -13.70
N GLU A 150 2.47 -3.62 -12.48
CA GLU A 150 1.55 -4.74 -12.25
C GLU A 150 0.13 -4.31 -11.80
N TRP A 151 0.02 -3.18 -11.08
CA TRP A 151 -1.23 -2.71 -10.48
C TRP A 151 -1.53 -1.26 -10.87
N ASP A 152 -2.75 -1.00 -11.29
CA ASP A 152 -3.30 0.35 -11.46
C ASP A 152 -4.02 0.77 -10.18
N MET A 153 -3.63 1.90 -9.61
CA MET A 153 -4.40 2.49 -8.51
C MET A 153 -5.64 3.18 -9.09
N GLN A 154 -6.81 2.79 -8.60
CA GLN A 154 -8.10 3.31 -9.06
C GLN A 154 -8.57 4.47 -8.18
N GLY A 155 -8.28 4.45 -6.89
CA GLY A 155 -8.71 5.53 -6.01
C GLY A 155 -8.37 5.31 -4.55
N THR A 156 -8.44 6.40 -3.80
CA THR A 156 -8.33 6.43 -2.34
C THR A 156 -9.61 6.99 -1.73
N TRP A 157 -9.99 6.45 -0.58
CA TRP A 157 -11.00 7.05 0.28
C TRP A 157 -10.60 6.89 1.74
N SER A 158 -11.11 7.78 2.57
CA SER A 158 -10.89 7.75 4.02
C SER A 158 -12.21 7.83 4.76
N ASP A 159 -12.24 7.20 5.93
CA ASP A 159 -13.36 7.28 6.85
C ASP A 159 -12.87 7.46 8.28
N THR A 160 -13.68 8.17 9.07
CA THR A 160 -13.40 8.46 10.46
C THR A 160 -14.20 7.49 11.32
N GLY A 161 -13.52 6.52 11.92
CA GLY A 161 -14.09 5.60 12.88
C GLY A 161 -13.90 6.07 14.32
N TYR A 162 -14.56 5.37 15.24
CA TYR A 162 -14.35 5.51 16.68
C TYR A 162 -14.00 4.16 17.28
N PHE A 163 -13.00 4.13 18.14
CA PHE A 163 -12.66 2.97 18.96
C PHE A 163 -12.94 3.29 20.42
N THR A 164 -13.48 2.33 21.18
CA THR A 164 -13.72 2.49 22.62
C THR A 164 -12.93 1.44 23.38
N ASP A 165 -12.18 1.89 24.38
CA ASP A 165 -11.48 1.02 25.34
C ASP A 165 -12.36 0.77 26.59
N GLY A 166 -13.68 0.85 26.44
CA GLY A 166 -14.67 0.72 27.51
C GLY A 166 -14.81 1.94 28.44
N THR A 167 -13.80 2.83 28.49
CA THR A 167 -13.81 4.04 29.35
C THR A 167 -13.73 5.36 28.57
N GLN A 168 -13.10 5.37 27.39
CA GLN A 168 -12.91 6.57 26.57
C GLN A 168 -13.07 6.24 25.07
N PHE A 169 -13.55 7.23 24.32
CA PHE A 169 -13.66 7.17 22.86
C PHE A 169 -12.42 7.76 22.20
N PHE A 170 -11.77 6.98 21.35
CA PHE A 170 -10.64 7.38 20.52
C PHE A 170 -11.10 7.54 19.07
N LYS A 171 -10.61 8.57 18.38
CA LYS A 171 -10.82 8.75 16.95
C LYS A 171 -9.86 7.85 16.17
N ARG A 172 -10.37 7.09 15.22
CA ARG A 172 -9.61 6.26 14.29
C ARG A 172 -9.77 6.81 12.89
N LEU A 173 -8.67 6.87 12.13
CA LEU A 173 -8.71 7.21 10.71
C LEU A 173 -8.43 5.94 9.90
N ASN A 174 -9.39 5.55 9.06
CA ASN A 174 -9.26 4.42 8.16
C ASN A 174 -8.94 4.94 6.77
N PHE A 175 -7.85 4.49 6.18
CA PHE A 175 -7.47 4.81 4.81
C PHE A 175 -7.60 3.57 3.94
N TYR A 176 -8.28 3.71 2.81
CA TYR A 176 -8.54 2.62 1.89
C TYR A 176 -7.92 2.96 0.54
N PHE A 177 -7.14 2.01 0.03
CA PHE A 177 -6.45 2.12 -1.25
C PHE A 177 -7.01 1.06 -2.19
N THR A 178 -7.48 1.49 -3.36
CA THR A 178 -8.10 0.61 -4.35
C THR A 178 -7.13 0.35 -5.48
N PHE A 179 -6.81 -0.92 -5.70
CA PHE A 179 -5.91 -1.37 -6.77
C PHE A 179 -6.64 -2.30 -7.74
N ARG A 180 -6.26 -2.23 -9.02
CA ARG A 180 -6.70 -3.11 -10.09
C ARG A 180 -5.50 -3.78 -10.74
N ARG A 181 -5.54 -5.11 -10.87
CA ARG A 181 -4.46 -5.87 -11.51
C ARG A 181 -4.46 -5.70 -13.03
N LYS A 182 -3.28 -5.51 -13.61
CA LYS A 182 -3.08 -5.52 -15.08
C LYS A 182 -3.14 -6.95 -15.60
N TRP A 183 -4.06 -7.22 -16.52
CA TRP A 183 -4.30 -8.58 -17.02
C TRP A 183 -3.30 -9.04 -18.10
N GLN A 184 -2.61 -8.12 -18.77
CA GLN A 184 -1.79 -8.39 -19.96
C GLN A 184 -0.73 -9.49 -19.75
N PHE A 185 -0.01 -9.42 -18.62
CA PHE A 185 1.01 -10.42 -18.27
C PHE A 185 0.39 -11.83 -18.09
N TYR A 186 -0.73 -11.92 -17.37
CA TYR A 186 -1.44 -13.18 -17.18
C TYR A 186 -2.10 -13.69 -18.47
N GLY A 187 -2.55 -12.80 -19.36
CA GLY A 187 -3.08 -13.18 -20.66
C GLY A 187 -2.04 -13.94 -21.51
N GLN A 188 -0.82 -13.42 -21.58
CA GLN A 188 0.25 -14.02 -22.40
C GLN A 188 0.95 -15.19 -21.72
N ASN A 189 1.20 -15.11 -20.41
CA ASN A 189 2.02 -16.11 -19.71
C ASN A 189 1.21 -17.17 -18.96
N LEU A 190 -0.10 -16.95 -18.73
CA LEU A 190 -0.98 -17.91 -18.08
C LEU A 190 -2.07 -18.43 -19.02
N VAL A 191 -2.85 -17.56 -19.66
CA VAL A 191 -4.00 -18.01 -20.49
C VAL A 191 -3.55 -18.68 -21.79
N LEU A 192 -2.55 -18.12 -22.48
CA LEU A 192 -2.09 -18.65 -23.77
C LEU A 192 -1.54 -20.09 -23.67
N PRO A 193 -0.67 -20.45 -22.72
CA PRO A 193 -0.27 -21.85 -22.52
C PRO A 193 -1.43 -22.79 -22.22
N ILE A 194 -2.44 -22.36 -21.46
CA ILE A 194 -3.63 -23.17 -21.14
C ILE A 194 -4.47 -23.44 -22.39
N VAL A 195 -4.65 -22.43 -23.24
CA VAL A 195 -5.39 -22.59 -24.51
C VAL A 195 -4.62 -23.53 -25.45
N LEU A 196 -3.29 -23.37 -25.56
CA LEU A 196 -2.46 -24.24 -26.40
C LEU A 196 -2.49 -25.70 -25.93
N THR A 197 -2.34 -25.95 -24.63
CA THR A 197 -2.43 -27.31 -24.06
C THR A 197 -3.81 -27.91 -24.25
N SER A 198 -4.88 -27.11 -24.10
CA SER A 198 -6.25 -27.56 -24.38
C SER A 198 -6.45 -27.97 -25.85
N ILE A 199 -5.87 -27.22 -26.81
CA ILE A 199 -5.90 -27.57 -28.23
C ILE A 199 -5.13 -28.86 -28.50
N LEU A 200 -3.95 -29.03 -27.88
CA LEU A 200 -3.14 -30.25 -28.01
C LEU A 200 -3.86 -31.48 -27.46
N MET A 201 -4.63 -31.35 -26.37
CA MET A 201 -5.50 -32.42 -25.86
C MET A 201 -6.52 -32.88 -26.91
N CYS A 202 -7.16 -31.94 -27.60
CA CYS A 202 -8.12 -32.28 -28.67
C CYS A 202 -7.41 -32.91 -29.89
N ALA A 203 -6.18 -32.49 -30.20
CA ALA A 203 -5.40 -33.02 -31.32
C ALA A 203 -5.06 -34.52 -31.18
N VAL A 204 -5.04 -35.07 -29.97
CA VAL A 204 -4.84 -36.52 -29.74
C VAL A 204 -5.89 -37.35 -30.48
N PHE A 205 -7.13 -36.88 -30.56
CA PHE A 205 -8.20 -37.59 -31.27
C PHE A 205 -8.05 -37.56 -32.80
N ALA A 206 -7.45 -36.50 -33.33
CA ALA A 206 -7.17 -36.35 -34.75
C ALA A 206 -5.97 -37.21 -35.20
N LEU A 207 -5.11 -37.65 -34.28
CA LEU A 207 -3.94 -38.46 -34.60
C LEU A 207 -4.37 -39.92 -34.92
N PRO A 208 -4.06 -40.44 -36.12
CA PRO A 208 -4.38 -41.80 -36.52
C PRO A 208 -3.57 -42.82 -35.70
N ILE A 209 -4.22 -43.94 -35.37
CA ILE A 209 -3.65 -44.97 -34.48
C ILE A 209 -2.45 -45.72 -35.11
N GLU A 210 -2.33 -45.69 -36.44
CA GLU A 210 -1.25 -46.31 -37.20
C GLU A 210 0.13 -45.71 -36.90
N SER A 211 0.19 -44.50 -36.33
CA SER A 211 1.44 -43.79 -36.04
C SER A 211 2.25 -44.41 -34.90
N GLY A 212 1.65 -45.24 -34.03
CA GLY A 212 2.31 -45.79 -32.82
C GLY A 212 2.66 -44.77 -31.71
N GLU A 213 2.80 -43.48 -32.06
CA GLU A 213 3.20 -42.38 -31.16
C GLU A 213 2.04 -41.76 -30.37
N LYS A 214 0.79 -42.16 -30.65
CA LYS A 214 -0.42 -41.57 -30.06
C LYS A 214 -0.43 -41.61 -28.53
N MET A 215 0.01 -42.73 -27.97
CA MET A 215 0.09 -42.93 -26.53
C MET A 215 1.18 -42.06 -25.88
N GLY A 216 2.36 -41.98 -26.51
CA GLY A 216 3.45 -41.12 -26.05
C GLY A 216 3.07 -39.64 -26.09
N PHE A 217 2.43 -39.20 -27.17
CA PHE A 217 1.92 -37.83 -27.31
C PHE A 217 0.88 -37.50 -26.22
N SER A 218 -0.10 -38.36 -25.99
CA SER A 218 -1.13 -38.17 -24.97
C SER A 218 -0.54 -38.01 -23.55
N LEU A 219 0.43 -38.86 -23.19
CA LEU A 219 1.11 -38.81 -21.88
C LEU A 219 1.99 -37.57 -21.72
N THR A 220 2.72 -37.15 -22.76
CA THR A 220 3.58 -35.96 -22.71
C THR A 220 2.77 -34.67 -22.56
N VAL A 221 1.62 -34.56 -23.23
CA VAL A 221 0.71 -33.42 -23.06
C VAL A 221 0.13 -33.39 -21.63
N LEU A 222 -0.27 -34.54 -21.07
CA LEU A 222 -0.74 -34.63 -19.69
C LEU A 222 0.35 -34.22 -18.68
N LEU A 223 1.58 -34.70 -18.85
CA LEU A 223 2.70 -34.35 -17.99
C LEU A 223 3.02 -32.85 -18.07
N SER A 224 3.08 -32.30 -19.29
CA SER A 224 3.29 -30.86 -19.52
C SER A 224 2.20 -30.02 -18.84
N TYR A 225 0.95 -30.46 -18.89
CA TYR A 225 -0.17 -29.79 -18.24
C TYR A 225 -0.04 -29.82 -16.70
N VAL A 226 0.32 -30.96 -16.11
CA VAL A 226 0.52 -31.07 -14.66
C VAL A 226 1.67 -30.17 -14.18
N VAL A 227 2.79 -30.13 -14.91
CA VAL A 227 3.92 -29.23 -14.60
C VAL A 227 3.49 -27.76 -14.66
N PHE A 228 2.72 -27.39 -15.70
CA PHE A 228 2.19 -26.03 -15.80
C PHE A 228 1.22 -25.70 -14.67
N LEU A 229 0.35 -26.65 -14.29
CA LEU A 229 -0.56 -26.50 -13.17
C LEU A 229 0.19 -26.27 -11.85
N THR A 230 1.24 -27.04 -11.58
CA THR A 230 2.07 -26.85 -10.37
C THR A 230 2.71 -25.46 -10.33
N TRP A 231 3.18 -24.96 -11.48
CA TRP A 231 3.71 -23.60 -11.56
C TRP A 231 2.62 -22.55 -11.28
N VAL A 232 1.41 -22.73 -11.82
CA VAL A 232 0.28 -21.83 -11.57
C VAL A 232 -0.14 -21.83 -10.10
N THR A 233 -0.13 -22.99 -9.43
CA THR A 233 -0.47 -23.10 -8.01
C THR A 233 0.58 -22.48 -7.10
N ASP A 234 1.86 -22.49 -7.50
CA ASP A 234 2.93 -21.85 -6.73
C ASP A 234 2.89 -20.32 -6.81
N ASN A 235 2.36 -19.77 -7.91
CA ASN A 235 2.28 -18.32 -8.14
C ASN A 235 0.93 -17.70 -7.76
N LEU A 236 -0.11 -18.51 -7.53
CA LEU A 236 -1.40 -18.05 -7.05
C LEU A 236 -1.50 -18.26 -5.54
N PRO A 237 -2.00 -17.26 -4.79
CA PRO A 237 -2.17 -17.40 -3.35
C PRO A 237 -3.14 -18.55 -3.04
N ALA A 238 -2.77 -19.41 -2.09
CA ALA A 238 -3.63 -20.46 -1.58
C ALA A 238 -4.68 -19.85 -0.63
N VAL A 239 -5.71 -19.21 -1.18
CA VAL A 239 -6.83 -18.68 -0.39
C VAL A 239 -7.83 -19.80 -0.15
N SER A 240 -8.07 -20.16 1.11
CA SER A 240 -8.93 -21.27 1.51
C SER A 240 -10.42 -20.91 1.59
N THR A 241 -10.77 -19.62 1.52
CA THR A 241 -12.13 -19.15 1.75
C THR A 241 -13.01 -19.21 0.51
N ASP A 242 -12.44 -19.03 -0.68
CA ASP A 242 -13.16 -19.08 -1.96
C ASP A 242 -12.27 -19.71 -3.04
N VAL A 243 -12.71 -20.82 -3.64
CA VAL A 243 -12.00 -21.45 -4.77
C VAL A 243 -12.11 -20.53 -5.99
N SER A 244 -10.99 -20.18 -6.60
CA SER A 244 -10.98 -19.30 -7.77
C SER A 244 -11.59 -20.01 -8.99
N VAL A 245 -12.32 -19.26 -9.84
CA VAL A 245 -12.90 -19.79 -11.09
C VAL A 245 -11.83 -20.42 -11.99
N LEU A 246 -10.62 -19.86 -11.98
CA LEU A 246 -9.46 -20.39 -12.71
C LEU A 246 -9.07 -21.79 -12.22
N GLN A 247 -9.03 -22.03 -10.91
CA GLN A 247 -8.72 -23.35 -10.35
C GLN A 247 -9.78 -24.39 -10.72
N VAL A 248 -11.07 -24.01 -10.72
CA VAL A 248 -12.15 -24.89 -11.17
C VAL A 248 -11.97 -25.26 -12.66
N TYR A 249 -11.68 -24.27 -13.50
CA TYR A 249 -11.43 -24.50 -14.92
C TYR A 249 -10.24 -25.43 -15.16
N LEU A 250 -9.12 -25.19 -14.47
CA LEU A 250 -7.92 -26.02 -14.58
C LEU A 250 -8.16 -27.47 -14.11
N ALA A 251 -8.97 -27.68 -13.08
CA ALA A 251 -9.36 -29.01 -12.63
C ALA A 251 -10.23 -29.75 -13.66
N ILE A 252 -11.15 -29.04 -14.32
CA ILE A 252 -11.99 -29.61 -15.38
C ILE A 252 -11.13 -30.04 -16.58
N VAL A 253 -10.20 -29.19 -17.02
CA VAL A 253 -9.30 -29.51 -18.15
C VAL A 253 -8.39 -30.70 -17.81
N LEU A 254 -7.91 -30.80 -16.57
CA LEU A 254 -7.16 -31.98 -16.11
C LEU A 254 -8.01 -33.25 -16.22
N GLY A 255 -9.24 -33.20 -15.72
CA GLY A 255 -10.18 -34.34 -15.77
C GLY A 255 -10.51 -34.77 -17.20
N LEU A 256 -10.73 -33.81 -18.10
CA LEU A 256 -10.94 -34.08 -19.53
C LEU A 256 -9.70 -34.69 -20.19
N GLY A 257 -8.50 -34.23 -19.83
CA GLY A 257 -7.24 -34.78 -20.30
C GLY A 257 -7.02 -36.25 -19.89
N VAL A 258 -7.32 -36.58 -18.63
CA VAL A 258 -7.28 -37.96 -18.14
C VAL A 258 -8.35 -38.84 -18.80
N LEU A 259 -9.54 -38.30 -19.04
CA LEU A 259 -10.58 -39.04 -19.77
C LEU A 259 -10.15 -39.29 -21.22
N ALA A 260 -9.55 -38.29 -21.87
CA ALA A 260 -9.05 -38.42 -23.24
C ALA A 260 -7.95 -39.48 -23.34
N THR A 261 -7.00 -39.52 -22.38
CA THR A 261 -5.96 -40.56 -22.36
C THR A 261 -6.57 -41.95 -22.21
N LEU A 262 -7.52 -42.14 -21.29
CA LEU A 262 -8.22 -43.41 -21.07
C LEU A 262 -9.08 -43.88 -22.27
N LEU A 263 -9.66 -42.96 -23.03
CA LEU A 263 -10.41 -43.30 -24.24
C LEU A 263 -9.50 -43.63 -25.43
N THR A 264 -8.25 -43.16 -25.39
CA THR A 264 -7.27 -43.40 -26.45
C THR A 264 -6.42 -44.65 -26.25
N THR A 265 -6.33 -45.17 -25.01
CA THR A 265 -5.81 -46.51 -24.68
C THR A 265 -6.80 -47.60 -25.06
#